data_AF-L9WR77-F1
#
_entry.id   AF-L9WR77-F1
#
_cell.length_a   1.000
_cell.length_b   1.000
_cell.length_c   1.000
_cell.angle_alpha   90.00
_cell.angle_beta   90.00
_cell.angle_gamma   90.00
#
_symmetry.space_group_name_H-M   'P 1'
#
loop_
_entity.id
_entity.type
_entity.pdbx_description
1 polymer ?
#
loop_
_entity_poly.entity_id
_entity_poly.type
_entity_poly.pdbx_seq_one_letter_code
_entity_poly.pdbx_strand_id
1 'polypeptide(L)'
;MANHDSQLRTDTTRTTVQRRLEAIIRENRFTIAVVFPVIGAVTLVASAEGLLPEPLAYNPLLILFGTMVMRSPLVVGLLPKIGWWALGLLGLLTAYTYAIEIVGVRTDWPYGAFEYTIQLGPMLFGDVPLALPLFFIPLVLNAYLLTLLVLGEWSENPLIRVLSAIVAVVAIDLVLDPAAVAIGFWEFNPAGVYYGVPVSNYVGWVISGTVAVVLVDLAFDRESLLERVRECEFILDDLVSFVLLWGAINVLYSNWLAAGVAGLFCLGLFQTDRYDRDLIRQALPSSGLSGRES
;
A
#
# COMPACT_ATOMS: atom_id res chain seq x y z
N MET A 1 27.94 23.16 25.47
CA MET A 1 27.20 22.34 26.45
C MET A 1 25.69 22.37 26.21
N ALA A 2 25.01 23.52 26.20
CA ALA A 2 23.55 23.59 25.96
C ALA A 2 23.05 22.96 24.64
N ASN A 3 23.84 22.98 23.57
CA ASN A 3 23.47 22.41 22.26
C ASN A 3 23.63 20.88 22.20
N HIS A 4 24.47 20.30 23.06
CA HIS A 4 24.70 18.86 23.12
C HIS A 4 23.61 18.17 23.95
N ASP A 5 23.22 18.78 25.08
CA ASP A 5 22.13 18.29 25.92
C ASP A 5 20.75 18.39 25.25
N SER A 6 20.53 19.39 24.39
CA SER A 6 19.28 19.49 23.62
C SER A 6 19.20 18.43 22.53
N GLN A 7 20.29 18.17 21.80
CA GLN A 7 20.36 17.10 20.80
C GLN A 7 20.15 15.72 21.44
N LEU A 8 20.84 15.42 22.54
CA LEU A 8 20.70 14.17 23.29
C LEU A 8 19.27 13.92 23.79
N ARG A 9 18.58 14.96 24.30
CA ARG A 9 17.17 14.87 24.71
C ARG A 9 16.23 14.64 23.54
N THR A 10 16.49 15.27 22.41
CA THR A 10 15.65 15.16 21.21
C THR A 10 15.76 13.76 20.59
N ASP A 11 16.98 13.22 20.51
CA ASP A 11 17.25 11.86 20.02
C ASP A 11 16.64 10.78 20.94
N THR A 12 16.71 10.98 22.25
CA THR A 12 16.09 10.07 23.23
C THR A 12 14.56 10.06 23.08
N THR A 13 13.95 11.23 22.86
CA THR A 13 12.50 11.36 22.69
C THR A 13 12.04 10.72 21.39
N ARG A 14 12.72 10.99 20.27
CA ARG A 14 12.43 10.39 18.96
C ARG A 14 12.48 8.86 19.00
N THR A 15 13.54 8.32 19.61
CA THR A 15 13.73 6.87 19.75
C THR A 15 12.67 6.22 20.64
N THR A 16 12.17 6.95 21.65
CA THR A 16 11.11 6.46 22.54
C THR A 16 9.75 6.43 21.84
N VAL A 17 9.41 7.50 21.11
CA VAL A 17 8.17 7.57 20.32
C VAL A 17 8.16 6.47 19.24
N GLN A 18 9.27 6.30 18.52
CA GLN A 18 9.41 5.26 17.52
C GLN A 18 9.17 3.87 18.10
N ARG A 19 9.85 3.51 19.19
CA ARG A 19 9.66 2.20 19.86
C ARG A 19 8.21 1.97 20.29
N ARG A 20 7.53 3.02 20.77
CA ARG A 20 6.11 2.94 21.14
C ARG A 20 5.22 2.69 19.93
N LEU A 21 5.46 3.37 18.81
CA LEU A 21 4.70 3.14 17.57
C LEU A 21 4.92 1.72 17.05
N GLU A 22 6.17 1.25 17.00
CA GLU A 22 6.48 -0.12 16.60
C GLU A 22 5.80 -1.17 17.50
N ALA A 23 5.75 -0.93 18.82
CA ALA A 23 5.03 -1.79 19.75
C ALA A 23 3.52 -1.83 19.47
N ILE A 24 2.89 -0.67 19.23
CA ILE A 24 1.46 -0.59 18.91
C ILE A 24 1.14 -1.37 17.62
N ILE A 25 1.94 -1.19 16.57
CA ILE A 25 1.75 -1.93 15.31
C ILE A 25 1.92 -3.43 15.54
N ARG A 26 2.95 -3.83 16.29
CA ARG A 26 3.23 -5.24 16.59
C ARG A 26 2.10 -5.91 17.38
N GLU A 27 1.58 -5.23 18.40
CA GLU A 27 0.47 -5.72 19.22
C GLU A 27 -0.84 -5.84 18.42
N ASN A 28 -1.03 -5.00 17.41
CA ASN A 28 -2.28 -4.93 16.61
C ASN A 28 -2.12 -5.50 15.20
N ARG A 29 -1.04 -6.22 14.93
CA ARG A 29 -0.64 -6.66 13.59
C ARG A 29 -1.75 -7.41 12.86
N PHE A 30 -2.36 -8.41 13.51
CA PHE A 30 -3.46 -9.19 12.93
C PHE A 30 -4.67 -8.31 12.60
N THR A 31 -5.04 -7.41 13.53
CA THR A 31 -6.16 -6.49 13.32
C THR A 31 -5.91 -5.61 12.10
N ILE A 32 -4.73 -5.00 12.01
CA ILE A 32 -4.35 -4.11 10.91
C ILE A 32 -4.27 -4.88 9.58
N ALA A 33 -3.55 -6.00 9.57
CA ALA A 33 -3.20 -6.72 8.35
C ALA A 33 -4.33 -7.60 7.78
N VAL A 34 -5.30 -8.00 8.62
CA VAL A 34 -6.36 -8.96 8.23
C VAL A 34 -7.75 -8.39 8.49
N VAL A 35 -8.03 -7.92 9.71
CA VAL A 35 -9.39 -7.50 10.08
C VAL A 35 -9.80 -6.23 9.32
N PHE A 36 -8.96 -5.20 9.29
CA PHE A 36 -9.23 -3.96 8.55
C PHE A 36 -9.46 -4.17 7.04
N PRO A 37 -8.61 -4.90 6.29
CA PRO A 37 -8.86 -5.12 4.87
C PRO A 37 -10.07 -6.02 4.59
N VAL A 38 -10.38 -7.00 5.45
CA VAL A 38 -11.60 -7.82 5.31
C VAL A 38 -12.85 -6.97 5.54
N ILE A 39 -12.89 -6.17 6.61
CA ILE A 39 -14.00 -5.24 6.86
C ILE A 39 -14.09 -4.24 5.70
N GLY A 40 -12.95 -3.70 5.25
CA GLY A 40 -12.86 -2.82 4.08
C GLY A 40 -13.52 -3.44 2.86
N ALA A 41 -13.13 -4.66 2.48
CA ALA A 41 -13.70 -5.37 1.33
C ALA A 41 -15.21 -5.53 1.47
N VAL A 42 -15.68 -6.03 2.63
CA VAL A 42 -17.11 -6.21 2.89
C VAL A 42 -17.87 -4.89 2.79
N THR A 43 -17.38 -3.83 3.43
CA THR A 43 -18.06 -2.52 3.42
C THR A 43 -18.05 -1.86 2.05
N LEU A 44 -16.97 -1.98 1.27
CA LEU A 44 -16.88 -1.44 -0.08
C LEU A 44 -17.81 -2.19 -1.04
N VAL A 45 -17.81 -3.51 -1.01
CA VAL A 45 -18.73 -4.31 -1.83
C VAL A 45 -20.18 -4.07 -1.42
N ALA A 46 -20.48 -4.01 -0.12
CA ALA A 46 -21.82 -3.69 0.36
C ALA A 46 -22.25 -2.24 0.00
N SER A 47 -21.31 -1.31 -0.17
CA SER A 47 -21.60 0.02 -0.69
C SER A 47 -21.95 -0.03 -2.19
N ALA A 48 -21.17 -0.76 -3.00
CA ALA A 48 -21.43 -0.94 -4.43
C ALA A 48 -22.79 -1.60 -4.70
N GLU A 49 -23.13 -2.63 -3.91
CA GLU A 49 -24.38 -3.38 -4.05
C GLU A 49 -25.60 -2.66 -3.43
N GLY A 50 -25.42 -1.44 -2.89
CA GLY A 50 -26.51 -0.67 -2.27
C GLY A 50 -27.07 -1.29 -0.98
N LEU A 51 -26.28 -2.13 -0.30
CA LEU A 51 -26.68 -2.84 0.92
C LEU A 51 -26.43 -2.03 2.20
N LEU A 52 -25.56 -1.01 2.13
CA LEU A 52 -25.29 -0.11 3.25
C LEU A 52 -26.19 1.14 3.21
N PRO A 53 -26.60 1.67 4.38
CA PRO A 53 -27.32 2.93 4.44
C PRO A 53 -26.42 4.10 4.00
N GLU A 54 -27.02 5.14 3.42
CA GLU A 54 -26.32 6.30 2.84
C GLU A 54 -25.21 6.91 3.73
N PRO A 55 -25.35 7.05 5.07
CA PRO A 55 -24.29 7.63 5.90
C PRO A 55 -23.01 6.78 5.96
N LEU A 56 -23.11 5.48 5.67
CA LEU A 56 -22.02 4.51 5.74
C LEU A 56 -21.51 4.11 4.36
N ALA A 57 -22.39 4.06 3.36
CA ALA A 57 -22.03 3.73 2.00
C ALA A 57 -20.97 4.70 1.47
N TYR A 58 -19.81 4.18 1.07
CA TYR A 58 -18.68 4.97 0.58
C TYR A 58 -18.28 6.18 1.44
N ASN A 59 -18.43 6.08 2.76
CA ASN A 59 -18.11 7.20 3.62
C ASN A 59 -16.61 7.60 3.49
N PRO A 60 -16.30 8.83 3.04
CA PRO A 60 -14.93 9.22 2.69
C PRO A 60 -13.98 9.19 3.89
N LEU A 61 -14.48 9.51 5.09
CA LEU A 61 -13.67 9.51 6.31
C LEU A 61 -13.37 8.09 6.79
N LEU A 62 -14.31 7.14 6.63
CA LEU A 62 -14.07 5.74 6.95
C LEU A 62 -13.08 5.10 5.98
N ILE A 63 -13.19 5.40 4.68
CA ILE A 63 -12.22 4.95 3.66
C ILE A 63 -10.82 5.48 4.00
N LEU A 64 -10.72 6.77 4.29
CA LEU A 64 -9.44 7.39 4.66
C LEU A 64 -8.86 6.79 5.94
N PHE A 65 -9.68 6.64 6.98
CA PHE A 65 -9.25 6.06 8.26
C PHE A 65 -8.78 4.61 8.08
N GLY A 66 -9.57 3.77 7.42
CA GLY A 66 -9.20 2.38 7.14
C GLY A 66 -7.90 2.30 6.35
N THR A 67 -7.73 3.15 5.35
CA THR A 67 -6.49 3.23 4.57
C THR A 67 -5.31 3.64 5.43
N MET A 68 -5.43 4.69 6.25
CA MET A 68 -4.36 5.12 7.17
C MET A 68 -3.93 4.00 8.11
N VAL A 69 -4.88 3.23 8.65
CA VAL A 69 -4.57 2.09 9.51
C VAL A 69 -3.81 1.02 8.73
N MET A 70 -4.27 0.63 7.54
CA MET A 70 -3.58 -0.36 6.69
C MET A 70 -2.17 0.08 6.27
N ARG A 71 -1.96 1.39 5.99
CA ARG A 71 -0.64 1.94 5.62
C ARG A 71 0.32 2.08 6.80
N SER A 72 -0.20 2.06 8.04
CA SER A 72 0.59 2.36 9.24
C SER A 72 1.79 1.43 9.48
N PRO A 73 1.77 0.11 9.20
CA PRO A 73 2.92 -0.76 9.40
C PRO A 73 4.10 -0.37 8.50
N LEU A 74 3.84 -0.04 7.24
CA LEU A 74 4.87 0.41 6.30
C LEU A 74 5.48 1.75 6.75
N VAL A 75 4.62 2.72 7.08
CA VAL A 75 5.05 4.06 7.49
C VAL A 75 5.90 4.00 8.77
N VAL A 76 5.41 3.29 9.81
CA VAL A 76 6.15 3.11 11.07
C VAL A 76 7.42 2.28 10.84
N GLY A 77 7.36 1.27 9.97
CA GLY A 77 8.50 0.41 9.63
C GLY A 77 9.63 1.19 8.98
N LEU A 78 9.32 2.15 8.10
CA LEU A 78 10.30 2.96 7.38
C LEU A 78 10.71 4.24 8.09
N LEU A 79 9.92 4.73 9.05
CA LEU A 79 10.21 5.94 9.83
C LEU A 79 11.68 6.08 10.32
N PRO A 80 12.37 5.01 10.78
CA PRO A 80 13.75 5.10 11.26
C PRO A 80 14.76 5.36 10.14
N LYS A 81 14.39 5.05 8.89
CA LYS A 81 15.22 5.21 7.69
C LYS A 81 14.97 6.54 6.98
N ILE A 82 14.01 7.34 7.44
CA ILE A 82 13.72 8.66 6.87
C ILE A 82 14.65 9.71 7.50
N GLY A 83 15.76 9.97 6.79
CA GLY A 83 16.61 11.14 7.01
C GLY A 83 16.09 12.38 6.27
N TRP A 84 16.81 13.51 6.38
CA TRP A 84 16.42 14.76 5.71
C TRP A 84 16.43 14.65 4.17
N TRP A 85 17.35 13.86 3.62
CA TRP A 85 17.45 13.58 2.18
C TRP A 85 16.24 12.78 1.69
N ALA A 86 15.95 11.66 2.35
CA ALA A 86 14.76 10.86 2.08
C ALA A 86 13.48 11.69 2.20
N LEU A 87 13.37 12.53 3.24
CA LEU A 87 12.23 13.43 3.42
C LEU A 87 12.08 14.41 2.26
N GLY A 88 13.18 14.99 1.76
CA GLY A 88 13.17 15.89 0.60
C GLY A 88 12.69 15.18 -0.68
N LEU A 89 13.18 13.97 -0.94
CA LEU A 89 12.77 13.19 -2.12
C LEU A 89 11.34 12.65 -2.00
N LEU A 90 10.88 12.26 -0.81
CA LEU A 90 9.47 11.91 -0.56
C LEU A 90 8.56 13.13 -0.71
N GLY A 91 9.02 14.34 -0.33
CA GLY A 91 8.32 15.59 -0.59
C GLY A 91 8.22 15.90 -2.09
N LEU A 92 9.31 15.70 -2.84
CA LEU A 92 9.30 15.81 -4.30
C LEU A 92 8.36 14.78 -4.95
N LEU A 93 8.39 13.54 -4.49
CA LEU A 93 7.49 12.47 -4.94
C LEU A 93 6.02 12.83 -4.65
N THR A 94 5.74 13.41 -3.49
CA THR A 94 4.41 13.89 -3.12
C THR A 94 3.93 14.98 -4.10
N ALA A 95 4.78 15.97 -4.39
CA ALA A 95 4.45 17.03 -5.34
C ALA A 95 4.25 16.46 -6.77
N TYR A 96 5.10 15.53 -7.18
CA TYR A 96 4.98 14.83 -8.46
C TYR A 96 3.66 14.05 -8.57
N THR A 97 3.28 13.32 -7.52
CA THR A 97 2.04 12.53 -7.47
C THR A 97 0.82 13.42 -7.71
N TYR A 98 0.75 14.58 -7.05
CA TYR A 98 -0.32 15.55 -7.33
C TYR A 98 -0.24 16.13 -8.74
N ALA A 99 0.96 16.48 -9.21
CA ALA A 99 1.12 17.09 -10.53
C ALA A 99 0.67 16.14 -11.65
N ILE A 100 1.09 14.87 -11.61
CA ILE A 100 0.73 13.89 -12.65
C ILE A 100 -0.75 13.54 -12.61
N GLU A 101 -1.35 13.48 -11.42
CA GLU A 101 -2.79 13.22 -11.26
C GLU A 101 -3.64 14.38 -11.80
N ILE A 102 -3.29 15.61 -11.46
CA ILE A 102 -3.99 16.80 -11.96
C ILE A 102 -3.89 16.87 -13.49
N VAL A 103 -2.74 16.50 -14.07
CA VAL A 103 -2.59 16.39 -15.53
C VAL A 103 -3.48 15.27 -16.07
N GLY A 104 -3.48 14.09 -15.42
CA GLY A 104 -4.34 12.95 -15.75
C GLY A 104 -5.81 13.32 -15.85
N VAL A 105 -6.38 13.85 -14.76
CA VAL A 105 -7.81 14.18 -14.68
C VAL A 105 -8.21 15.31 -15.63
N ARG A 106 -7.30 16.24 -15.95
CA ARG A 106 -7.63 17.41 -16.81
C ARG A 106 -7.35 17.21 -18.29
N THR A 107 -6.50 16.26 -18.65
CA THR A 107 -6.00 16.11 -20.03
C THR A 107 -6.15 14.70 -20.58
N ASP A 108 -6.67 13.77 -19.78
CA ASP A 108 -6.79 12.34 -20.08
C ASP A 108 -5.44 11.64 -20.33
N TRP A 109 -4.33 12.33 -20.06
CA TRP A 109 -2.97 11.81 -20.21
C TRP A 109 -2.24 11.84 -18.86
N PRO A 110 -1.53 10.77 -18.47
CA PRO A 110 -1.22 9.60 -19.26
C PRO A 110 -2.21 8.44 -19.11
N TYR A 111 -3.15 8.50 -18.17
CA TYR A 111 -3.93 7.34 -17.74
C TYR A 111 -5.12 7.00 -18.66
N GLY A 112 -5.51 7.90 -19.56
CA GLY A 112 -6.81 7.85 -20.25
C GLY A 112 -7.82 8.76 -19.54
N ALA A 113 -8.99 8.93 -20.16
CA ALA A 113 -10.05 9.76 -19.59
C ALA A 113 -10.74 8.97 -18.47
N PHE A 114 -10.59 9.43 -17.24
CA PHE A 114 -11.20 8.84 -16.05
C PHE A 114 -11.76 9.92 -15.13
N GLU A 115 -12.78 9.55 -14.36
CA GLU A 115 -13.34 10.42 -13.33
C GLU A 115 -13.57 9.66 -12.03
N TYR A 116 -13.30 10.33 -10.90
CA TYR A 116 -13.65 9.83 -9.58
C TYR A 116 -15.16 9.90 -9.39
N THR A 117 -15.81 8.74 -9.34
CA THR A 117 -17.27 8.62 -9.13
C THR A 117 -17.64 8.73 -7.65
N ILE A 118 -16.67 8.50 -6.75
CA ILE A 118 -16.82 8.56 -5.31
C ILE A 118 -15.73 9.43 -4.68
N GLN A 119 -16.05 10.13 -3.60
CA GLN A 119 -15.07 10.88 -2.82
C GLN A 119 -14.23 9.95 -1.94
N LEU A 120 -12.91 9.94 -2.15
CA LEU A 120 -11.96 9.14 -1.36
C LEU A 120 -11.38 9.93 -0.16
N GLY A 121 -12.15 10.89 0.35
CA GLY A 121 -11.68 11.86 1.35
C GLY A 121 -11.93 13.30 0.89
N PRO A 122 -11.37 14.29 1.62
CA PRO A 122 -11.36 15.68 1.17
C PRO A 122 -10.67 15.80 -0.19
N MET A 123 -11.31 16.51 -1.14
CA MET A 123 -10.81 16.67 -2.52
C MET A 123 -10.13 18.04 -2.70
N LEU A 124 -8.90 18.04 -3.20
CA LEU A 124 -8.14 19.20 -3.65
C LEU A 124 -8.68 19.66 -5.02
N PHE A 125 -9.05 20.94 -5.11
CA PHE A 125 -9.69 21.56 -6.28
C PHE A 125 -11.00 20.88 -6.73
N GLY A 126 -11.59 20.00 -5.93
CA GLY A 126 -12.79 19.23 -6.27
C GLY A 126 -12.52 17.91 -6.98
N ASP A 127 -11.34 17.75 -7.59
CA ASP A 127 -11.07 16.68 -8.54
C ASP A 127 -10.10 15.60 -8.01
N VAL A 128 -9.16 15.97 -7.13
CA VAL A 128 -8.05 15.09 -6.72
C VAL A 128 -8.07 14.86 -5.20
N PRO A 129 -8.05 13.61 -4.70
CA PRO A 129 -8.04 13.36 -3.25
C PRO A 129 -6.82 13.97 -2.55
N LEU A 130 -7.02 14.67 -1.43
CA LEU A 130 -5.91 15.16 -0.58
C LEU A 130 -5.11 14.00 0.04
N ALA A 131 -5.71 12.82 0.11
CA ALA A 131 -5.06 11.60 0.56
C ALA A 131 -4.31 10.85 -0.56
N LEU A 132 -4.24 11.39 -1.78
CA LEU A 132 -3.59 10.73 -2.92
C LEU A 132 -2.17 10.22 -2.62
N PRO A 133 -1.28 10.97 -1.92
CA PRO A 133 0.05 10.45 -1.56
C PRO A 133 -0.01 9.23 -0.63
N LEU A 134 -1.04 9.14 0.23
CA LEU A 134 -1.29 7.98 1.08
C LEU A 134 -1.80 6.77 0.27
N PHE A 135 -2.48 7.01 -0.86
CA PHE A 135 -2.94 5.94 -1.75
C PHE A 135 -1.84 5.41 -2.65
N PHE A 136 -0.97 6.28 -3.17
CA PHE A 136 0.02 5.92 -4.18
C PHE A 136 1.41 5.56 -3.62
N ILE A 137 1.99 6.41 -2.76
CA ILE A 137 3.40 6.24 -2.34
C ILE A 137 3.62 4.92 -1.59
N PRO A 138 2.74 4.47 -0.68
CA PRO A 138 2.85 3.15 -0.06
C PRO A 138 2.88 1.99 -1.06
N LEU A 139 2.15 2.08 -2.16
CA LEU A 139 2.16 1.04 -3.20
C LEU A 139 3.54 0.92 -3.85
N VAL A 140 4.14 2.06 -4.21
CA VAL A 140 5.49 2.11 -4.78
C VAL A 140 6.53 1.58 -3.81
N LEU A 141 6.45 1.99 -2.54
CA LEU A 141 7.34 1.50 -1.49
C LEU A 141 7.19 -0.01 -1.30
N ASN A 142 5.97 -0.56 -1.17
CA ASN A 142 5.77 -2.00 -1.06
C ASN A 142 6.33 -2.78 -2.26
N ALA A 143 6.07 -2.31 -3.48
CA ALA A 143 6.60 -2.93 -4.70
C ALA A 143 8.15 -2.96 -4.69
N TYR A 144 8.77 -1.86 -4.29
CA TYR A 144 10.23 -1.76 -4.17
C TYR A 144 10.79 -2.68 -3.07
N LEU A 145 10.20 -2.66 -1.87
CA LEU A 145 10.65 -3.50 -0.75
C LEU A 145 10.47 -5.00 -1.04
N LEU A 146 9.36 -5.40 -1.68
CA LEU A 146 9.17 -6.78 -2.14
C LEU A 146 10.22 -7.16 -3.18
N THR A 147 10.52 -6.26 -4.12
CA THR A 147 11.55 -6.47 -5.14
C THR A 147 12.92 -6.74 -4.50
N LEU A 148 13.30 -5.97 -3.47
CA LEU A 148 14.55 -6.21 -2.73
C LEU A 148 14.60 -7.60 -2.10
N LEU A 149 13.49 -8.08 -1.54
CA LEU A 149 13.43 -9.41 -0.92
C LEU A 149 13.49 -10.53 -1.95
N VAL A 150 12.66 -10.47 -2.98
CA VAL A 150 12.51 -11.55 -3.97
C VAL A 150 13.76 -11.69 -4.84
N LEU A 151 14.39 -10.58 -5.21
CA LEU A 151 15.60 -10.62 -6.03
C LEU A 151 16.88 -10.95 -5.23
N GLY A 152 16.89 -10.71 -3.91
CA GLY A 152 18.09 -10.95 -3.10
C GLY A 152 19.33 -10.24 -3.67
N GLU A 153 20.39 -11.00 -3.92
CA GLU A 153 21.65 -10.48 -4.51
C GLU A 153 21.47 -9.84 -5.89
N TRP A 154 20.46 -10.26 -6.67
CA TRP A 154 20.22 -9.70 -8.00
C TRP A 154 19.78 -8.23 -7.93
N SER A 155 19.25 -7.81 -6.76
CA SER A 155 18.90 -6.42 -6.48
C SER A 155 20.11 -5.49 -6.37
N GLU A 156 21.35 -6.02 -6.33
CA GLU A 156 22.58 -5.20 -6.37
C GLU A 156 22.73 -4.46 -7.69
N ASN A 157 22.26 -5.06 -8.80
CA ASN A 157 22.24 -4.40 -10.09
C ASN A 157 21.09 -3.37 -10.13
N PRO A 158 21.39 -2.06 -10.20
CA PRO A 158 20.36 -1.02 -10.14
C PRO A 158 19.38 -1.11 -11.30
N LEU A 159 19.82 -1.55 -12.48
CA LEU A 159 18.94 -1.71 -13.64
C LEU A 159 17.92 -2.82 -13.41
N ILE A 160 18.36 -3.99 -12.94
CA ILE A 160 17.47 -5.12 -12.64
C ILE A 160 16.50 -4.74 -11.52
N ARG A 161 17.00 -4.11 -10.45
CA ARG A 161 16.20 -3.67 -9.30
C ARG A 161 15.12 -2.67 -9.71
N VAL A 162 15.49 -1.59 -10.38
CA VAL A 162 14.56 -0.52 -10.78
C VAL A 162 13.53 -1.03 -11.77
N LEU A 163 13.95 -1.78 -12.81
CA LEU A 163 13.00 -2.34 -13.78
C LEU A 163 12.02 -3.33 -13.12
N SER A 164 12.50 -4.18 -12.22
CA SER A 164 11.64 -5.14 -11.51
C SER A 164 10.66 -4.44 -10.57
N ALA A 165 11.10 -3.36 -9.89
CA ALA A 165 10.22 -2.56 -9.05
C ALA A 165 9.15 -1.82 -9.87
N ILE A 166 9.48 -1.31 -11.06
CA ILE A 166 8.50 -0.71 -11.99
C ILE A 166 7.47 -1.76 -12.43
N VAL A 167 7.92 -2.96 -12.80
CA VAL A 167 7.02 -4.07 -13.15
C VAL A 167 6.12 -4.43 -11.96
N ALA A 168 6.65 -4.48 -10.74
CA ALA A 168 5.87 -4.73 -9.54
C ALA A 168 4.84 -3.62 -9.26
N VAL A 169 5.18 -2.35 -9.51
CA VAL A 169 4.24 -1.21 -9.41
C VAL A 169 3.08 -1.35 -10.42
N VAL A 170 3.38 -1.70 -11.67
CA VAL A 170 2.33 -1.96 -12.68
C VAL A 170 1.52 -3.21 -12.34
N ALA A 171 2.14 -4.24 -11.74
CA ALA A 171 1.43 -5.42 -11.27
C ALA A 171 0.47 -5.11 -10.10
N ILE A 172 0.81 -4.16 -9.22
CA ILE A 172 -0.11 -3.64 -8.21
C ILE A 172 -1.33 -2.99 -8.89
N ASP A 173 -1.11 -2.17 -9.91
CA ASP A 173 -2.18 -1.51 -10.67
C ASP A 173 -3.11 -2.52 -11.37
N LEU A 174 -2.53 -3.57 -11.96
CA LEU A 174 -3.27 -4.69 -12.55
C LEU A 174 -4.18 -5.43 -11.56
N VAL A 175 -4.02 -5.22 -10.26
CA VAL A 175 -4.88 -5.72 -9.18
C VAL A 175 -5.84 -4.63 -8.69
N LEU A 176 -5.33 -3.42 -8.42
CA LEU A 176 -6.09 -2.32 -7.82
C LEU A 176 -7.20 -1.83 -8.74
N ASP A 177 -6.85 -1.42 -9.96
CA ASP A 177 -7.75 -0.70 -10.87
C ASP A 177 -8.98 -1.52 -11.29
N PRO A 178 -8.86 -2.81 -11.68
CA PRO A 178 -10.03 -3.64 -11.98
C PRO A 178 -11.04 -3.72 -10.84
N ALA A 179 -10.55 -3.83 -9.60
CA ALA A 179 -11.42 -3.91 -8.43
C ALA A 179 -12.04 -2.55 -8.10
N ALA A 180 -11.27 -1.46 -8.22
CA ALA A 180 -11.75 -0.10 -8.01
C ALA A 180 -12.81 0.32 -9.03
N VAL A 181 -12.63 -0.02 -10.32
CA VAL A 181 -13.64 0.16 -11.36
C VAL A 181 -14.88 -0.68 -11.07
N ALA A 182 -14.71 -1.94 -10.67
CA ALA A 182 -15.82 -2.84 -10.37
C ALA A 182 -16.71 -2.35 -9.21
N ILE A 183 -16.11 -1.75 -8.18
CA ILE A 183 -16.85 -1.12 -7.07
C ILE A 183 -17.18 0.35 -7.33
N GLY A 184 -16.91 0.89 -8.52
CA GLY A 184 -17.27 2.26 -8.89
C GLY A 184 -16.58 3.34 -8.05
N PHE A 185 -15.29 3.20 -7.75
CA PHE A 185 -14.47 4.31 -7.23
C PHE A 185 -14.14 5.35 -8.31
N TRP A 186 -13.88 4.86 -9.52
CA TRP A 186 -13.71 5.65 -10.73
C TRP A 186 -14.15 4.83 -11.93
N GLU A 187 -14.41 5.53 -13.02
CA GLU A 187 -14.70 4.92 -14.32
C GLU A 187 -13.85 5.53 -15.42
N PHE A 188 -13.59 4.76 -16.47
CA PHE A 188 -12.87 5.20 -17.66
C PHE A 188 -13.83 5.32 -18.85
N ASN A 189 -13.66 6.36 -19.66
CA ASN A 189 -14.47 6.59 -20.84
C ASN A 189 -13.62 6.89 -22.11
N PRO A 190 -13.53 5.96 -23.08
CA PRO A 190 -14.23 4.68 -23.13
C PRO A 190 -13.68 3.66 -22.14
N ALA A 191 -14.54 2.75 -21.70
CA ALA A 191 -14.12 1.62 -20.86
C ALA A 191 -13.07 0.77 -21.61
N GLY A 192 -12.03 0.38 -20.89
CA GLY A 192 -10.94 -0.40 -21.43
C GLY A 192 -11.15 -1.90 -21.43
N VAL A 193 -10.27 -2.61 -22.16
CA VAL A 193 -10.37 -4.05 -22.40
C VAL A 193 -10.07 -4.91 -21.17
N TYR A 194 -9.36 -4.38 -20.18
CA TYR A 194 -8.97 -5.12 -18.98
C TYR A 194 -9.88 -4.71 -17.82
N TYR A 195 -11.04 -5.37 -17.72
CA TYR A 195 -12.03 -5.11 -16.67
C TYR A 195 -12.48 -3.64 -16.57
N GLY A 196 -12.60 -2.96 -17.71
CA GLY A 196 -12.96 -1.55 -17.78
C GLY A 196 -11.77 -0.59 -17.75
N VAL A 197 -10.55 -1.08 -17.53
CA VAL A 197 -9.31 -0.27 -17.47
C VAL A 197 -8.62 -0.23 -18.83
N PRO A 198 -8.34 0.96 -19.39
CA PRO A 198 -7.70 1.10 -20.70
C PRO A 198 -6.20 0.85 -20.64
N VAL A 199 -5.60 0.44 -21.77
CA VAL A 199 -4.15 0.20 -21.86
C VAL A 199 -3.34 1.47 -21.56
N SER A 200 -3.88 2.65 -21.85
CA SER A 200 -3.26 3.94 -21.49
C SER A 200 -2.98 4.05 -20.00
N ASN A 201 -3.85 3.52 -19.13
CA ASN A 201 -3.66 3.57 -17.69
C ASN A 201 -2.35 2.88 -17.28
N TYR A 202 -2.15 1.65 -17.75
CA TYR A 202 -0.91 0.90 -17.49
C TYR A 202 0.33 1.58 -18.06
N VAL A 203 0.23 2.23 -19.22
CA VAL A 203 1.33 3.05 -19.75
C VAL A 203 1.60 4.25 -18.83
N GLY A 204 0.55 4.90 -18.33
CA GLY A 204 0.64 5.95 -17.32
C GLY A 204 1.33 5.48 -16.05
N TRP A 205 0.97 4.30 -15.53
CA TRP A 205 1.63 3.69 -14.37
C TRP A 205 3.08 3.28 -14.64
N VAL A 206 3.45 2.91 -15.87
CA VAL A 206 4.87 2.76 -16.23
C VAL A 206 5.59 4.10 -16.13
N ILE A 207 5.01 5.19 -16.67
CA ILE A 207 5.63 6.52 -16.66
C ILE A 207 5.75 7.06 -15.22
N SER A 208 4.64 7.10 -14.48
CA SER A 208 4.58 7.63 -13.12
C SER A 208 5.31 6.72 -12.13
N GLY A 209 5.16 5.41 -12.28
CA GLY A 209 5.89 4.40 -11.53
C GLY A 209 7.40 4.47 -11.76
N THR A 210 7.87 4.76 -12.98
CA THR A 210 9.31 4.95 -13.25
C THR A 210 9.87 6.12 -12.43
N VAL A 211 9.22 7.28 -12.49
CA VAL A 211 9.67 8.46 -11.72
C VAL A 211 9.62 8.15 -10.22
N ALA A 212 8.53 7.52 -9.75
CA ALA A 212 8.35 7.20 -8.34
C ALA A 212 9.38 6.19 -7.82
N VAL A 213 9.63 5.11 -8.54
CA VAL A 213 10.63 4.10 -8.20
C VAL A 213 12.03 4.70 -8.19
N VAL A 214 12.39 5.53 -9.18
CA VAL A 214 13.69 6.21 -9.19
C VAL A 214 13.83 7.14 -7.98
N LEU A 215 12.80 7.92 -7.64
CA LEU A 215 12.85 8.77 -6.46
C LEU A 215 12.97 7.97 -5.15
N VAL A 216 12.33 6.81 -5.05
CA VAL A 216 12.48 5.89 -3.91
C VAL A 216 13.89 5.28 -3.86
N ASP A 217 14.42 4.81 -4.99
CA ASP A 217 15.77 4.25 -5.09
C ASP A 217 16.85 5.28 -4.69
N LEU A 218 16.64 6.56 -5.04
CA LEU A 218 17.51 7.67 -4.63
C LEU A 218 17.29 8.11 -3.18
N ALA A 219 16.08 7.93 -2.63
CA ALA A 219 15.74 8.37 -1.28
C ALA A 219 16.37 7.51 -0.20
N PHE A 220 16.58 6.23 -0.47
CA PHE A 220 16.96 5.26 0.54
C PHE A 220 18.17 4.45 0.13
N ASP A 221 19.04 4.19 1.10
CA ASP A 221 20.12 3.23 0.92
C ASP A 221 19.56 1.79 0.84
N ARG A 222 19.95 1.06 -0.21
CA ARG A 222 19.48 -0.30 -0.51
C ARG A 222 19.74 -1.27 0.64
N GLU A 223 20.97 -1.28 1.16
CA GLU A 223 21.39 -2.25 2.18
C GLU A 223 20.66 -2.02 3.48
N SER A 224 20.57 -0.75 3.88
CA SER A 224 19.83 -0.30 5.04
C SER A 224 18.32 -0.61 4.96
N LEU A 225 17.72 -0.53 3.76
CA LEU A 225 16.35 -0.97 3.53
C LEU A 225 16.21 -2.48 3.60
N LEU A 226 17.08 -3.24 2.92
CA LEU A 226 17.01 -4.69 2.91
C LEU A 226 17.17 -5.27 4.32
N GLU A 227 18.11 -4.75 5.12
CA GLU A 227 18.27 -5.06 6.54
C GLU A 227 16.98 -4.78 7.31
N ARG A 228 16.43 -3.57 7.16
CA ARG A 228 15.19 -3.21 7.84
C ARG A 228 14.01 -4.08 7.44
N VAL A 229 13.91 -4.42 6.16
CA VAL A 229 12.88 -5.31 5.68
C VAL A 229 13.08 -6.70 6.28
N ARG A 230 14.30 -7.19 6.48
CA ARG A 230 14.52 -8.49 7.15
C ARG A 230 14.16 -8.46 8.63
N GLU A 231 14.46 -7.38 9.34
CA GLU A 231 14.25 -7.28 10.80
C GLU A 231 12.81 -6.90 11.21
N CYS A 232 12.14 -6.04 10.44
CA CYS A 232 10.89 -5.42 10.83
C CYS A 232 9.67 -6.23 10.40
N GLU A 233 9.24 -7.18 11.24
CA GLU A 233 8.26 -8.22 10.88
C GLU A 233 6.96 -7.75 10.21
N PHE A 234 6.51 -6.54 10.51
CA PHE A 234 5.25 -5.97 10.02
C PHE A 234 5.39 -5.08 8.77
N ILE A 235 6.61 -4.86 8.25
CA ILE A 235 6.86 -3.83 7.23
C ILE A 235 6.14 -4.08 5.90
N LEU A 236 5.77 -5.34 5.61
CA LEU A 236 5.02 -5.74 4.42
C LEU A 236 3.56 -6.09 4.70
N ASP A 237 3.06 -5.82 5.91
CA ASP A 237 1.66 -6.06 6.27
C ASP A 237 0.70 -5.16 5.50
N ASP A 238 1.18 -4.00 5.07
CA ASP A 238 0.45 -3.13 4.17
C ASP A 238 0.21 -3.82 2.81
N LEU A 239 1.20 -4.55 2.29
CA LEU A 239 1.05 -5.35 1.07
C LEU A 239 0.14 -6.57 1.29
N VAL A 240 0.19 -7.22 2.46
CA VAL A 240 -0.79 -8.25 2.84
C VAL A 240 -2.20 -7.67 2.84
N SER A 241 -2.39 -6.51 3.46
CA SER A 241 -3.69 -5.83 3.50
C SER A 241 -4.19 -5.50 2.11
N PHE A 242 -3.30 -4.99 1.25
CA PHE A 242 -3.59 -4.72 -0.16
C PHE A 242 -4.09 -5.97 -0.89
N VAL A 243 -3.36 -7.08 -0.79
CA VAL A 243 -3.71 -8.32 -1.49
C VAL A 243 -5.01 -8.90 -0.94
N LEU A 244 -5.24 -8.87 0.37
CA LEU A 244 -6.49 -9.34 0.95
C LEU A 244 -7.69 -8.48 0.52
N LEU A 245 -7.57 -7.15 0.60
CA LEU A 245 -8.65 -6.23 0.22
C LEU A 245 -8.97 -6.34 -1.27
N TRP A 246 -8.00 -6.04 -2.12
CA TRP A 246 -8.22 -5.92 -3.56
C TRP A 246 -8.30 -7.28 -4.25
N GLY A 247 -7.57 -8.28 -3.76
CA GLY A 247 -7.69 -9.66 -4.24
C GLY A 247 -9.08 -10.24 -3.96
N ALA A 248 -9.63 -10.02 -2.76
CA ALA A 248 -10.98 -10.48 -2.43
C ALA A 248 -12.04 -9.81 -3.32
N ILE A 249 -11.96 -8.49 -3.52
CA ILE A 249 -12.89 -7.77 -4.41
C ILE A 249 -12.78 -8.30 -5.85
N ASN A 250 -11.57 -8.50 -6.37
CA ASN A 250 -11.40 -9.08 -7.70
C ASN A 250 -12.01 -10.48 -7.83
N VAL A 251 -11.90 -11.33 -6.80
CA VAL A 251 -12.56 -12.65 -6.79
C VAL A 251 -14.08 -12.50 -6.80
N LEU A 252 -14.64 -11.61 -5.97
CA LEU A 252 -16.08 -11.37 -5.88
C LEU A 252 -16.67 -10.87 -7.21
N TYR A 253 -15.97 -9.99 -7.90
CA TYR A 253 -16.38 -9.44 -9.21
C TYR A 253 -15.90 -10.27 -10.41
N SER A 254 -15.36 -11.48 -10.19
CA SER A 254 -14.89 -12.38 -11.25
C SER A 254 -13.77 -11.82 -12.15
N ASN A 255 -12.95 -10.90 -11.63
CA ASN A 255 -11.75 -10.38 -12.27
C ASN A 255 -10.58 -11.37 -12.12
N TRP A 256 -10.71 -12.57 -12.69
CA TRP A 256 -9.83 -13.71 -12.43
C TRP A 256 -8.34 -13.47 -12.75
N LEU A 257 -8.02 -12.69 -13.79
CA LEU A 257 -6.63 -12.36 -14.12
C LEU A 257 -6.02 -11.45 -13.04
N ALA A 258 -6.75 -10.42 -12.60
CA ALA A 258 -6.33 -9.53 -11.53
C ALA A 258 -6.18 -10.29 -10.20
N ALA A 259 -7.13 -11.18 -9.87
CA ALA A 259 -7.02 -12.07 -8.72
C ALA A 259 -5.80 -12.99 -8.81
N GLY A 260 -5.46 -13.48 -10.02
CA GLY A 260 -4.24 -14.26 -10.26
C GLY A 260 -2.96 -13.47 -9.98
N VAL A 261 -2.89 -12.21 -10.42
CA VAL A 261 -1.75 -11.31 -10.10
C VAL A 261 -1.65 -11.06 -8.59
N ALA A 262 -2.78 -10.86 -7.90
CA ALA A 262 -2.81 -10.77 -6.44
C ALA A 262 -2.28 -12.06 -5.78
N GLY A 263 -2.62 -13.22 -6.33
CA GLY A 263 -2.07 -14.51 -5.92
C GLY A 263 -0.54 -14.63 -6.10
N LEU A 264 0.03 -14.03 -7.14
CA LEU A 264 1.49 -13.96 -7.32
C LEU A 264 2.16 -13.11 -6.22
N PHE A 265 1.54 -12.00 -5.80
CA PHE A 265 2.01 -11.23 -4.64
C PHE A 265 1.93 -12.05 -3.35
N CYS A 266 0.84 -12.80 -3.14
CA CYS A 266 0.77 -13.76 -2.01
C CYS A 266 1.94 -14.74 -2.05
N LEU A 267 2.22 -15.37 -3.20
CA LEU A 267 3.35 -16.30 -3.33
C LEU A 267 4.69 -15.64 -3.04
N GLY A 268 4.91 -14.42 -3.54
CA GLY A 268 6.10 -13.63 -3.23
C GLY A 268 6.24 -13.34 -1.74
N LEU A 269 5.14 -13.03 -1.04
CA LEU A 269 5.13 -12.85 0.41
C LEU A 269 5.41 -14.17 1.16
N PHE A 270 4.82 -15.30 0.74
CA PHE A 270 5.04 -16.60 1.35
C PHE A 270 6.48 -17.10 1.20
N GLN A 271 7.11 -16.86 0.05
CA GLN A 271 8.51 -17.23 -0.21
C GLN A 271 9.51 -16.50 0.70
N THR A 272 9.09 -15.46 1.42
CA THR A 272 9.96 -14.71 2.34
C THR A 272 10.01 -15.28 3.76
N ASP A 273 9.48 -16.50 3.99
CA ASP A 273 9.46 -17.24 5.28
C ASP A 273 8.84 -16.49 6.48
N ARG A 274 8.10 -15.41 6.22
CA ARG A 274 7.70 -14.42 7.24
C ARG A 274 6.31 -14.63 7.84
N TYR A 275 5.44 -15.36 7.16
CA TYR A 275 3.99 -15.38 7.44
C TYR A 275 3.47 -16.71 7.98
N ASP A 276 4.34 -17.73 8.10
CA ASP A 276 3.88 -19.12 8.08
C ASP A 276 3.46 -19.70 9.45
N ARG A 277 3.71 -19.01 10.57
CA ARG A 277 3.41 -19.61 11.90
C ARG A 277 2.64 -18.72 12.87
N ASP A 278 2.98 -17.44 12.99
CA ASP A 278 2.40 -16.61 14.05
C ASP A 278 1.04 -16.01 13.67
N LEU A 279 0.86 -15.58 12.41
CA LEU A 279 -0.41 -15.07 11.91
C LEU A 279 -1.49 -16.16 11.82
N ILE A 280 -1.12 -17.36 11.34
CA ILE A 280 -2.03 -18.52 11.28
C ILE A 280 -2.39 -19.01 12.68
N ARG A 281 -1.43 -19.05 13.63
CA ARG A 281 -1.72 -19.40 15.04
C ARG A 281 -2.64 -18.40 15.73
N GLN A 282 -2.54 -17.12 15.42
CA GLN A 282 -3.43 -16.09 15.98
C GLN A 282 -4.83 -16.13 15.34
N ALA A 283 -4.93 -16.53 14.08
CA ALA A 283 -6.20 -16.69 13.37
C ALA A 283 -6.99 -17.94 13.83
N LEU A 284 -6.30 -18.96 14.35
CA LEU A 284 -6.93 -20.17 14.87
C LEU A 284 -7.30 -19.95 16.35
N PRO A 285 -8.59 -20.08 16.75
CA PRO A 285 -8.94 -20.10 18.15
C PRO A 285 -8.17 -21.22 18.84
N SER A 286 -7.48 -20.90 19.94
CA SER A 286 -6.82 -21.91 20.77
C SER A 286 -7.88 -22.91 21.21
N SER A 287 -7.87 -24.11 20.61
CA SER A 287 -8.70 -25.21 21.04
C SER A 287 -8.30 -25.54 22.47
N GLY A 288 -9.07 -25.04 23.42
CA GLY A 288 -8.95 -25.33 24.84
C GLY A 288 -9.18 -26.81 25.08
N LEU A 289 -8.11 -27.59 24.99
CA LEU A 289 -8.02 -28.92 25.55
C LEU A 289 -6.97 -28.87 26.67
N SER A 290 -7.24 -28.08 27.70
CA SER A 290 -6.66 -28.35 29.02
C SER A 290 -7.46 -29.51 29.62
N GLY A 291 -6.86 -30.70 29.59
CA GLY A 291 -7.40 -31.89 30.23
C GLY A 291 -7.76 -31.62 31.69
N ARG A 292 -8.96 -32.03 32.07
CA ARG A 292 -9.24 -32.40 33.45
C ARG A 292 -8.60 -33.76 33.70
N GLU A 293 -7.42 -33.75 34.29
CA GLU A 293 -6.95 -34.85 35.12
C GLU A 293 -6.98 -34.40 36.59
N SER A 294 -7.30 -35.37 37.43
CA SER A 294 -7.57 -35.39 38.88
C SER A 294 -8.88 -34.74 39.36
#